data_AF-A0A951T5R9-F1
#
_entry.id   AF-A0A951T5R9-F1
#
_cell.length_a   1.000
_cell.length_b   1.000
_cell.length_c   1.000
_cell.angle_alpha   90.00
_cell.angle_beta   90.00
_cell.angle_gamma   90.00
#
_symmetry.space_group_name_H-M   'P 1'
#
loop_
_entity.id
_entity.type
_entity.pdbx_description
1 polymer ?
#
loop_
_entity_poly.entity_id
_entity_poly.type
_entity_poly.pdbx_seq_one_letter_code
_entity_poly.pdbx_strand_id
1 'polypeptide(L)'
;MAPDPDPPDPVALRWTRPAPSAGVEPPVASVPPGTVVYAIGDVHGCSDLLAALQRGIELDAGMRPARRRVVVYLGDYISRGTDTRGVLDRVIGWRPRGFEIVTLMGNHEQMLIGFLDGNLFAGRRWFTHGGREVAAQYLAPDLLPQANRRAPIEDLARLREHLYAALPSAHRQLLQALALKHHEGGYLFVHAGIRPGLALEAQTSLDLLWIRGRFLDSTAHHGPIVVHGHCVSAAPEIRPNRIGIDTGAWRTGVLTCLVLEGGERELLQTTAGAPIPALHAGSDQGTKARARPEAYAQPAATQVPEKKATRNTIEEEP
;
A
#
# COMPACT_ATOMS: atom_id res chain seq x y z
N MET A 1 41.10 -17.35 2.00
CA MET A 1 40.69 -15.94 1.90
C MET A 1 39.42 -15.80 2.73
N ALA A 2 39.45 -15.02 3.81
CA ALA A 2 38.20 -14.56 4.41
C ALA A 2 37.51 -13.65 3.38
N PRO A 3 36.17 -13.71 3.23
CA PRO A 3 35.46 -12.73 2.44
C PRO A 3 35.76 -11.34 3.01
N ASP A 4 36.00 -10.37 2.12
CA ASP A 4 36.09 -8.96 2.48
C ASP A 4 34.82 -8.59 3.28
N PRO A 5 34.93 -7.81 4.37
CA PRO A 5 33.73 -7.30 5.03
C PRO A 5 32.92 -6.50 4.00
N ASP A 6 31.62 -6.80 3.91
CA ASP A 6 30.69 -6.00 3.13
C ASP A 6 30.88 -4.51 3.47
N PRO A 7 30.88 -3.62 2.46
CA PRO A 7 30.98 -2.19 2.72
C PRO A 7 29.87 -1.76 3.71
N PRO A 8 30.15 -0.82 4.62
CA PRO A 8 29.15 -0.35 5.57
C PRO A 8 27.92 0.14 4.80
N ASP A 9 26.75 -0.32 5.21
CA ASP A 9 25.52 0.05 4.51
C ASP A 9 25.27 1.56 4.69
N PRO A 10 25.02 2.31 3.60
CA PRO A 10 24.89 3.75 3.65
C PRO A 10 23.65 4.24 4.41
N VAL A 11 22.68 3.37 4.70
CA VAL A 11 21.41 3.75 5.33
C VAL A 11 21.42 3.41 6.82
N ALA A 12 21.50 4.43 7.66
CA ALA A 12 21.42 4.28 9.11
C ALA A 12 19.98 4.02 9.58
N LEU A 13 19.87 3.38 10.75
CA LEU A 13 18.60 3.03 11.39
C LEU A 13 18.44 3.78 12.71
N ARG A 14 17.20 4.21 12.98
CA ARG A 14 16.81 4.88 14.23
C ARG A 14 15.66 4.14 14.90
N TRP A 15 15.83 3.87 16.19
CA TRP A 15 14.79 3.36 17.06
C TRP A 15 14.14 4.48 17.85
N THR A 16 12.80 4.47 17.92
CA THR A 16 12.04 5.38 18.78
C THR A 16 10.87 4.65 19.43
N ARG A 17 10.49 5.06 20.63
CA ARG A 17 9.23 4.65 21.25
C ARG A 17 8.22 5.78 21.09
N PRO A 18 7.04 5.53 20.50
CA PRO A 18 6.01 6.55 20.44
C PRO A 18 5.62 6.97 21.85
N ALA A 19 5.54 8.28 22.08
CA ALA A 19 4.96 8.78 23.32
C ALA A 19 3.48 8.35 23.39
N PRO A 20 2.96 7.98 24.58
CA PRO A 20 1.54 7.76 24.73
C PRO A 20 0.78 9.03 24.32
N SER A 21 -0.27 8.89 23.52
CA SER A 21 -1.14 10.00 23.13
C SER A 21 -1.70 10.64 24.41
N ALA A 22 -1.48 11.94 24.61
CA ALA A 22 -1.97 12.62 25.82
C ALA A 22 -3.51 12.53 25.91
N GLY A 23 -4.02 11.93 26.98
CA GLY A 23 -5.42 12.07 27.40
C GLY A 23 -6.43 11.01 26.91
N VAL A 24 -6.01 9.90 26.32
CA VAL A 24 -6.93 8.79 25.98
C VAL A 24 -6.30 7.47 26.39
N GLU A 25 -6.89 6.77 27.38
CA GLU A 25 -6.58 5.35 27.60
C GLU A 25 -7.04 4.58 26.34
N PRO A 26 -6.12 4.04 25.53
CA PRO A 26 -6.52 3.25 24.39
C PRO A 26 -7.08 1.90 24.87
N PRO A 27 -7.93 1.24 24.08
CA PRO A 27 -8.06 -0.21 24.22
C PRO A 27 -6.64 -0.79 24.11
N VAL A 28 -6.22 -1.59 25.09
CA VAL A 28 -4.91 -2.25 25.08
C VAL A 28 -4.94 -3.32 23.99
N ALA A 29 -4.77 -2.90 22.73
CA ALA A 29 -4.62 -3.82 21.62
C ALA A 29 -3.24 -4.47 21.76
N SER A 30 -3.24 -5.79 21.84
CA SER A 30 -2.02 -6.60 21.88
C SER A 30 -1.96 -7.56 20.70
N VAL A 31 -0.76 -7.86 20.24
CA VAL A 31 -0.52 -9.03 19.39
C VAL A 31 -0.64 -10.31 20.23
N PRO A 32 -0.81 -11.51 19.63
CA PRO A 32 -0.92 -12.73 20.41
C PRO A 32 0.33 -13.00 21.28
N PRO A 33 0.18 -13.69 22.43
CA PRO A 33 1.29 -13.98 23.32
C PRO A 33 2.47 -14.65 22.61
N GLY A 34 3.69 -14.20 22.92
CA GLY A 34 4.92 -14.73 22.31
C GLY A 34 5.10 -14.40 20.83
N THR A 35 4.34 -13.43 20.30
CA THR A 35 4.45 -12.94 18.92
C THR A 35 5.07 -11.54 18.89
N VAL A 36 5.99 -11.31 17.94
CA VAL A 36 6.39 -9.97 17.51
C VAL A 36 5.93 -9.75 16.07
N VAL A 37 5.39 -8.56 15.78
CA VAL A 37 4.96 -8.15 14.45
C VAL A 37 5.76 -6.94 14.00
N TYR A 38 6.27 -6.99 12.77
CA TYR A 38 6.97 -5.90 12.09
C TYR A 38 6.13 -5.43 10.91
N ALA A 39 5.47 -4.29 11.00
CA ALA A 39 4.69 -3.73 9.91
C ALA A 39 5.50 -2.68 9.15
N ILE A 40 5.73 -2.91 7.86
CA ILE A 40 6.55 -2.05 6.98
C ILE A 40 5.62 -1.18 6.13
N GLY A 41 5.83 0.14 6.18
CA GLY A 41 5.07 1.12 5.39
C GLY A 41 5.39 1.12 3.90
N ASP A 42 4.86 2.11 3.18
CA ASP A 42 4.93 2.25 1.73
C ASP A 42 6.39 2.43 1.25
N VAL A 43 6.84 1.49 0.42
CA VAL A 43 8.27 1.39 0.01
C VAL A 43 8.55 2.19 -1.25
N HIS A 44 7.65 2.16 -2.23
CA HIS A 44 7.72 2.94 -3.48
C HIS A 44 9.09 2.92 -4.16
N GLY A 45 9.63 1.72 -4.46
CA GLY A 45 10.89 1.59 -5.19
C GLY A 45 12.16 1.98 -4.42
N CYS A 46 12.09 2.16 -3.09
CA CYS A 46 13.25 2.38 -2.22
C CYS A 46 13.88 1.07 -1.73
N SER A 47 14.52 0.35 -2.66
CA SER A 47 15.15 -0.96 -2.41
C SER A 47 16.27 -0.91 -1.37
N ASP A 48 17.03 0.18 -1.34
CA ASP A 48 18.09 0.46 -0.37
C ASP A 48 17.53 0.63 1.06
N LEU A 49 16.50 1.46 1.22
CA LEU A 49 15.84 1.68 2.51
C LEU A 49 15.20 0.37 3.01
N LEU A 50 14.57 -0.38 2.11
CA LEU A 50 13.99 -1.68 2.46
C LEU A 50 15.06 -2.68 2.92
N ALA A 51 16.21 -2.74 2.23
CA ALA A 51 17.31 -3.61 2.62
C ALA A 51 17.79 -3.30 4.05
N ALA A 52 17.96 -2.01 4.36
CA ALA A 52 18.37 -1.59 5.68
C ALA A 52 17.35 -1.93 6.77
N LEU A 53 16.08 -1.68 6.49
CA LEU A 53 14.99 -2.02 7.40
C LEU A 53 14.92 -3.54 7.66
N GLN A 54 15.05 -4.37 6.61
CA GLN A 54 15.07 -5.83 6.71
C GLN A 54 16.20 -6.35 7.61
N ARG A 55 17.42 -5.81 7.47
CA ARG A 55 18.52 -6.16 8.38
C ARG A 55 18.25 -5.71 9.82
N GLY A 56 17.69 -4.51 10.00
CA GLY A 56 17.29 -4.03 11.33
C GLY A 56 16.27 -4.94 12.00
N ILE A 57 15.30 -5.44 11.24
CA ILE A 57 14.29 -6.39 11.69
C ILE A 57 14.94 -7.72 12.08
N GLU A 58 15.87 -8.27 11.28
CA GLU A 58 16.56 -9.51 11.63
C GLU A 58 17.37 -9.40 12.93
N LEU A 59 18.10 -8.30 13.09
CA LEU A 59 18.89 -8.04 14.30
C LEU A 59 18.00 -7.95 15.53
N ASP A 60 16.95 -7.14 15.47
CA ASP A 60 16.00 -6.96 16.57
C ASP A 60 15.28 -8.27 16.92
N ALA A 61 14.78 -9.00 15.92
CA ALA A 61 14.12 -10.28 16.14
C ALA A 61 15.05 -11.34 16.74
N GLY A 62 16.36 -11.28 16.43
CA GLY A 62 17.37 -12.15 17.02
C GLY A 62 17.59 -11.91 18.52
N MET A 63 17.27 -10.73 19.02
CA MET A 63 17.40 -10.35 20.44
C MET A 63 16.11 -10.52 21.23
N ARG A 64 14.95 -10.64 20.57
CA ARG A 64 13.65 -10.77 21.24
C ARG A 64 13.38 -12.21 21.69
N PRO A 65 12.71 -12.39 22.85
CA PRO A 65 12.28 -13.71 23.33
C PRO A 65 11.07 -14.27 22.56
N ALA A 66 10.44 -13.46 21.68
CA ALA A 66 9.28 -13.86 20.89
C ALA A 66 9.54 -15.15 20.08
N ARG A 67 8.60 -16.09 20.20
CA ARG A 67 8.64 -17.41 19.54
C ARG A 67 8.11 -17.37 18.12
N ARG A 68 7.18 -16.44 17.83
CA ARG A 68 6.59 -16.23 16.52
C ARG A 68 6.93 -14.83 16.03
N ARG A 69 7.33 -14.73 14.76
CA ARG A 69 7.78 -13.48 14.13
C ARG A 69 6.98 -13.29 12.85
N VAL A 70 6.26 -12.18 12.75
CA VAL A 70 5.42 -11.86 11.60
C VAL A 70 5.92 -10.56 10.99
N VAL A 71 6.09 -10.52 9.68
CA VAL A 71 6.32 -9.27 8.94
C VAL A 71 5.12 -8.99 8.07
N VAL A 72 4.56 -7.80 8.18
CA VAL A 72 3.44 -7.34 7.37
C VAL A 72 3.90 -6.17 6.51
N TYR A 73 3.96 -6.36 5.20
CA TYR A 73 4.15 -5.26 4.27
C TYR A 73 2.81 -4.62 3.93
N LEU A 74 2.66 -3.31 4.10
CA LEU A 74 1.39 -2.61 3.93
C LEU A 74 1.01 -2.27 2.48
N GLY A 75 1.83 -2.67 1.50
CA GLY A 75 1.60 -2.41 0.08
C GLY A 75 2.39 -1.21 -0.45
N ASP A 76 2.09 -0.80 -1.68
CA ASP A 76 2.77 0.27 -2.42
C ASP A 76 4.29 0.03 -2.47
N TYR A 77 4.65 -1.15 -2.95
CA TYR A 77 6.03 -1.57 -3.24
C TYR A 77 6.61 -0.80 -4.42
N ILE A 78 5.76 -0.55 -5.42
CA ILE A 78 6.15 -0.08 -6.75
C ILE A 78 5.90 1.42 -6.92
N SER A 79 6.40 1.96 -8.04
CA SER A 79 6.22 3.35 -8.49
C SER A 79 6.98 4.40 -7.66
N ARG A 80 7.12 5.59 -8.24
CA ARG A 80 7.75 6.81 -7.67
C ARG A 80 9.26 6.71 -7.46
N GLY A 81 9.75 5.77 -6.65
CA GLY A 81 11.19 5.58 -6.46
C GLY A 81 11.87 4.90 -7.64
N THR A 82 13.18 4.81 -7.55
CA THR A 82 14.06 4.46 -8.68
C THR A 82 14.26 2.96 -8.87
N ASP A 83 14.04 2.12 -7.86
CA ASP A 83 14.36 0.68 -7.91
C ASP A 83 13.16 -0.20 -7.50
N THR A 84 12.07 -0.13 -8.27
CA THR A 84 10.91 -1.01 -8.09
C THR A 84 11.30 -2.48 -8.26
N ARG A 85 12.16 -2.78 -9.25
CA ARG A 85 12.59 -4.15 -9.53
C ARG A 85 13.32 -4.75 -8.33
N GLY A 86 14.27 -4.02 -7.75
CA GLY A 86 14.98 -4.46 -6.56
C GLY A 86 14.09 -4.59 -5.33
N VAL A 87 13.08 -3.73 -5.16
CA VAL A 87 12.08 -3.90 -4.09
C VAL A 87 11.32 -5.22 -4.26
N LEU A 88 10.81 -5.52 -5.45
CA LEU A 88 10.08 -6.77 -5.69
C LEU A 88 10.98 -8.00 -5.51
N ASP A 89 12.22 -7.95 -6.02
CA ASP A 89 13.22 -9.01 -5.83
C ASP A 89 13.49 -9.26 -4.34
N ARG A 90 13.61 -8.21 -3.53
CA ARG A 90 13.79 -8.31 -2.07
C ARG A 90 12.56 -8.86 -1.36
N VAL A 91 11.36 -8.38 -1.69
CA VAL A 91 10.12 -8.89 -1.07
C VAL A 91 9.91 -10.36 -1.40
N ILE A 92 10.36 -10.84 -2.56
CA ILE A 92 10.30 -12.25 -2.93
C ILE A 92 11.40 -13.07 -2.24
N GLY A 93 12.66 -12.60 -2.32
CA GLY A 93 13.82 -13.36 -1.88
C GLY A 93 14.08 -13.33 -0.38
N TRP A 94 13.62 -12.30 0.34
CA TRP A 94 13.87 -12.15 1.77
C TRP A 94 12.95 -13.06 2.59
N ARG A 95 13.46 -14.23 2.96
CA ARG A 95 12.76 -15.26 3.73
C ARG A 95 13.61 -15.71 4.93
N PRO A 96 13.86 -14.84 5.91
CA PRO A 96 14.63 -15.20 7.09
C PRO A 96 13.94 -16.34 7.87
N ARG A 97 14.73 -17.23 8.47
CA ARG A 97 14.21 -18.42 9.15
C ARG A 97 13.31 -18.03 10.32
N GLY A 98 12.14 -18.65 10.40
CA GLY A 98 11.19 -18.46 11.50
C GLY A 98 10.34 -17.20 11.39
N PHE A 99 10.34 -16.53 10.22
CA PHE A 99 9.45 -15.42 9.93
C PHE A 99 8.28 -15.87 9.04
N GLU A 100 7.09 -15.44 9.41
CA GLU A 100 5.91 -15.44 8.56
C GLU A 100 5.85 -14.11 7.82
N ILE A 101 5.76 -14.14 6.49
CA ILE A 101 5.73 -12.94 5.65
C ILE A 101 4.33 -12.77 5.07
N VAL A 102 3.72 -11.62 5.36
CA VAL A 102 2.43 -11.19 4.83
C VAL A 102 2.66 -9.99 3.92
N THR A 103 2.19 -10.08 2.68
CA THR A 103 2.31 -9.00 1.68
C THR A 103 0.93 -8.49 1.30
N LEU A 104 0.64 -7.24 1.68
CA LEU A 104 -0.62 -6.59 1.35
C LEU A 104 -0.57 -5.87 0.01
N MET A 105 -1.71 -5.81 -0.66
CA MET A 105 -1.87 -5.05 -1.89
C MET A 105 -1.96 -3.56 -1.59
N GLY A 106 -1.18 -2.74 -2.27
CA GLY A 106 -1.36 -1.30 -2.31
C GLY A 106 -2.22 -0.86 -3.49
N ASN A 107 -2.57 0.42 -3.52
CA ASN A 107 -3.33 0.96 -4.64
C ASN A 107 -2.48 1.06 -5.92
N HIS A 108 -1.17 1.17 -5.80
CA HIS A 108 -0.25 1.14 -6.94
C HIS A 108 -0.19 -0.24 -7.59
N GLU A 109 -0.11 -1.31 -6.78
CA GLU A 109 -0.18 -2.68 -7.31
C GLU A 109 -1.54 -2.97 -7.94
N GLN A 110 -2.65 -2.52 -7.34
CA GLN A 110 -3.98 -2.67 -7.93
C GLN A 110 -4.06 -2.04 -9.33
N MET A 111 -3.51 -0.83 -9.50
CA MET A 111 -3.52 -0.17 -10.80
C MET A 111 -2.65 -0.88 -11.84
N LEU A 112 -1.46 -1.38 -11.45
CA LEU A 112 -0.61 -2.18 -12.34
C LEU A 112 -1.30 -3.48 -12.75
N ILE A 113 -1.85 -4.24 -11.80
CA ILE A 113 -2.58 -5.49 -12.08
C ILE A 113 -3.73 -5.20 -13.04
N GLY A 114 -4.55 -4.19 -12.75
CA GLY A 114 -5.63 -3.78 -13.65
C GLY A 114 -5.13 -3.42 -15.04
N PHE A 115 -4.00 -2.71 -15.16
CA PHE A 115 -3.40 -2.41 -16.45
C PHE A 115 -2.99 -3.69 -17.20
N LEU A 116 -2.29 -4.61 -16.54
CA LEU A 116 -1.85 -5.89 -17.13
C LEU A 116 -3.02 -6.76 -17.59
N ASP A 117 -4.12 -6.74 -16.85
CA ASP A 117 -5.38 -7.46 -17.13
C ASP A 117 -6.25 -6.78 -18.22
N GLY A 118 -5.76 -5.69 -18.82
CA GLY A 118 -6.41 -5.02 -19.95
C GLY A 118 -7.27 -3.80 -19.60
N ASN A 119 -7.37 -3.42 -18.32
CA ASN A 119 -7.99 -2.16 -17.93
C ASN A 119 -7.05 -0.98 -18.21
N LEU A 120 -7.12 -0.46 -19.44
CA LEU A 120 -6.28 0.66 -19.88
C LEU A 120 -6.56 1.96 -19.10
N PHE A 121 -7.75 2.13 -18.51
CA PHE A 121 -8.04 3.28 -17.64
C PHE A 121 -7.26 3.20 -16.33
N ALA A 122 -7.11 2.00 -15.75
CA ALA A 122 -6.23 1.77 -14.61
C ALA A 122 -4.78 2.11 -14.98
N GLY A 123 -4.31 1.70 -16.16
CA GLY A 123 -3.00 2.08 -16.69
C GLY A 123 -2.81 3.59 -16.83
N ARG A 124 -3.78 4.30 -17.42
CA ARG A 124 -3.75 5.77 -17.53
C ARG A 124 -3.63 6.44 -16.17
N ARG A 125 -4.35 5.94 -15.15
CA ARG A 125 -4.25 6.44 -13.77
C ARG A 125 -2.91 6.08 -13.13
N TRP A 126 -2.39 4.89 -13.38
CA TRP A 126 -1.10 4.46 -12.87
C TRP A 126 0.05 5.34 -13.38
N PHE A 127 0.03 5.72 -14.66
CA PHE A 127 1.05 6.59 -15.24
C PHE A 127 1.05 8.02 -14.68
N THR A 128 0.01 8.47 -13.97
CA THR A 128 0.07 9.73 -13.20
C THR A 128 0.59 9.57 -11.79
N HIS A 129 0.88 8.35 -11.36
CA HIS A 129 1.32 8.00 -10.01
C HIS A 129 2.61 7.18 -10.04
N GLY A 130 3.50 7.44 -10.98
CA GLY A 130 4.82 6.82 -11.00
C GLY A 130 4.91 5.50 -11.77
N GLY A 131 3.91 5.15 -12.60
CA GLY A 131 3.94 3.93 -13.40
C GLY A 131 4.97 3.94 -14.54
N ARG A 132 5.42 5.13 -14.97
CA ARG A 132 6.43 5.26 -16.02
C ARG A 132 7.81 4.84 -15.53
N GLU A 133 8.12 5.13 -14.27
CA GLU A 133 9.34 4.77 -13.54
C GLU A 133 9.45 3.25 -13.39
N VAL A 134 8.30 2.57 -13.21
CA VAL A 134 8.25 1.10 -13.24
C VAL A 134 8.49 0.60 -14.66
N ALA A 135 7.76 1.11 -15.65
CA ALA A 135 7.90 0.69 -17.05
C ALA A 135 9.35 0.83 -17.55
N ALA A 136 10.06 1.90 -17.17
CA ALA A 136 11.46 2.16 -17.51
C ALA A 136 12.45 1.10 -17.00
N GLN A 137 12.09 0.32 -15.98
CA GLN A 137 12.96 -0.73 -15.43
C GLN A 137 12.84 -2.08 -16.16
N TYR A 138 11.78 -2.24 -16.97
CA TYR A 138 11.49 -3.49 -17.68
C TYR A 138 11.49 -3.34 -19.20
N LEU A 139 11.24 -2.13 -19.71
CA LEU A 139 11.05 -1.90 -21.15
C LEU A 139 12.22 -1.15 -21.79
N ALA A 140 12.36 -1.37 -23.09
CA ALA A 140 13.29 -0.63 -23.92
C ALA A 140 12.91 0.87 -24.01
N PRO A 141 13.89 1.79 -24.09
CA PRO A 141 13.64 3.24 -24.05
C PRO A 141 12.67 3.78 -25.11
N ASP A 142 12.61 3.14 -26.28
CA ASP A 142 11.75 3.51 -27.41
C ASP A 142 10.25 3.28 -27.15
N LEU A 143 9.90 2.41 -26.20
CA LEU A 143 8.51 2.18 -25.78
C LEU A 143 8.04 3.18 -24.72
N LEU A 144 8.97 3.83 -24.00
CA LEU A 144 8.65 4.72 -22.88
C LEU A 144 7.86 5.99 -23.23
N PRO A 145 7.93 6.56 -24.45
CA PRO A 145 7.03 7.64 -24.83
C PRO A 145 5.55 7.26 -24.73
N GLN A 146 5.20 5.97 -24.83
CA GLN A 146 3.83 5.47 -24.73
C GLN A 146 3.36 5.29 -23.27
N ALA A 147 4.28 5.27 -22.31
CA ALA A 147 3.99 5.10 -20.88
C ALA A 147 3.49 6.41 -20.24
N ASN A 148 2.37 6.94 -20.74
CA ASN A 148 1.80 8.20 -20.27
C ASN A 148 0.26 8.19 -20.30
N ARG A 149 -0.37 9.03 -19.45
CA ARG A 149 -1.84 9.09 -19.32
C ARG A 149 -2.57 9.41 -20.63
N ARG A 150 -1.93 10.09 -21.59
CA ARG A 150 -2.56 10.62 -22.81
C ARG A 150 -2.26 9.78 -24.07
N ALA A 151 -1.48 8.69 -23.96
CA ALA A 151 -1.17 7.84 -25.09
C ALA A 151 -2.44 7.30 -25.79
N PRO A 152 -2.43 7.10 -27.12
CA PRO A 152 -3.48 6.38 -27.84
C PRO A 152 -3.79 5.00 -27.22
N ILE A 153 -5.00 4.50 -27.44
CA ILE A 153 -5.45 3.22 -26.85
C ILE A 153 -4.60 2.07 -27.38
N GLU A 154 -4.28 2.10 -28.67
CA GLU A 154 -3.49 1.09 -29.38
C GLU A 154 -2.06 1.03 -28.85
N ASP A 155 -1.47 2.20 -28.55
CA ASP A 155 -0.15 2.31 -27.95
C ASP A 155 -0.14 1.77 -26.52
N LEU A 156 -1.15 2.12 -25.72
CA LEU A 156 -1.29 1.56 -24.37
C LEU A 156 -1.47 0.04 -24.37
N ALA A 157 -2.25 -0.49 -25.32
CA ALA A 157 -2.45 -1.92 -25.46
C ALA A 157 -1.15 -2.63 -25.87
N ARG A 158 -0.38 -2.05 -26.81
CA ARG A 158 0.94 -2.56 -27.21
C ARG A 158 1.92 -2.51 -26.04
N LEU A 159 2.00 -1.38 -25.34
CA LEU A 159 2.86 -1.20 -24.17
C LEU A 159 2.55 -2.23 -23.07
N ARG A 160 1.26 -2.48 -22.82
CA ARG A 160 0.79 -3.49 -21.87
C ARG A 160 1.34 -4.88 -22.20
N GLU A 161 1.25 -5.31 -23.46
CA GLU A 161 1.76 -6.61 -23.89
C GLU A 161 3.27 -6.73 -23.69
N HIS A 162 4.01 -5.69 -24.07
CA HIS A 162 5.47 -5.66 -23.86
C HIS A 162 5.82 -5.71 -22.38
N LEU A 163 5.10 -4.95 -21.54
CA LEU A 163 5.34 -4.94 -20.09
C LEU A 163 4.99 -6.29 -19.45
N TYR A 164 3.87 -6.89 -19.85
CA TYR A 164 3.46 -8.20 -19.37
C TYR A 164 4.53 -9.26 -19.69
N ALA A 165 5.05 -9.26 -20.92
CA ALA A 165 6.10 -10.17 -21.36
C ALA A 165 7.44 -9.91 -20.65
N ALA A 166 7.79 -8.64 -20.41
CA ALA A 166 9.05 -8.26 -19.80
C ALA A 166 9.11 -8.48 -18.27
N LEU A 167 7.97 -8.48 -17.58
CA LEU A 167 7.93 -8.75 -16.14
C LEU A 167 8.41 -10.18 -15.83
N PRO A 168 9.29 -10.40 -14.84
CA PRO A 168 9.60 -11.74 -14.36
C PRO A 168 8.35 -12.48 -13.86
N SER A 169 8.28 -13.80 -14.07
CA SER A 169 7.16 -14.62 -13.59
C SER A 169 6.96 -14.52 -12.08
N ALA A 170 8.06 -14.49 -11.32
CA ALA A 170 8.03 -14.33 -9.86
C ALA A 170 7.40 -13.00 -9.43
N HIS A 171 7.62 -11.91 -10.19
CA HIS A 171 7.03 -10.59 -9.90
C HIS A 171 5.52 -10.63 -10.13
N ARG A 172 5.07 -11.22 -11.25
CA ARG A 172 3.63 -11.39 -11.52
C ARG A 172 2.95 -12.28 -10.47
N GLN A 173 3.61 -13.37 -10.05
CA GLN A 173 3.10 -14.26 -9.01
C GLN A 173 2.96 -13.55 -7.65
N LEU A 174 3.94 -12.73 -7.26
CA LEU A 174 3.83 -11.91 -6.05
C LEU A 174 2.61 -11.00 -6.14
N LEU A 175 2.47 -10.22 -7.23
CA LEU A 175 1.36 -9.29 -7.43
C LEU A 175 -0.01 -9.98 -7.32
N GLN A 176 -0.14 -11.18 -7.89
CA GLN A 176 -1.36 -11.98 -7.83
C GLN A 176 -1.65 -12.58 -6.44
N ALA A 177 -0.63 -12.75 -5.59
CA ALA A 177 -0.75 -13.34 -4.27
C ALA A 177 -1.00 -12.31 -3.14
N LEU A 178 -1.02 -11.01 -3.45
CA LEU A 178 -1.16 -9.95 -2.45
C LEU A 178 -2.53 -10.00 -1.76
N ALA A 179 -2.53 -9.99 -0.43
CA ALA A 179 -3.74 -9.96 0.37
C ALA A 179 -4.29 -8.54 0.51
N LEU A 180 -5.60 -8.38 0.72
CA LEU A 180 -6.19 -7.05 0.95
C LEU A 180 -6.08 -6.59 2.41
N LYS A 181 -5.98 -7.53 3.34
CA LYS A 181 -5.93 -7.28 4.78
C LYS A 181 -5.31 -8.44 5.53
N HIS A 182 -4.81 -8.17 6.73
CA HIS A 182 -4.34 -9.17 7.67
C HIS A 182 -4.76 -8.80 9.09
N HIS A 183 -5.04 -9.80 9.93
CA HIS A 183 -5.49 -9.58 11.30
C HIS A 183 -4.56 -10.34 12.26
N GLU A 184 -4.10 -9.66 13.30
CA GLU A 184 -3.15 -10.22 14.28
C GLU A 184 -3.46 -9.66 15.67
N GLY A 185 -4.02 -10.50 16.54
CA GLY A 185 -4.49 -10.06 17.86
C GLY A 185 -5.48 -8.90 17.79
N GLY A 186 -5.20 -7.79 18.48
CA GLY A 186 -6.00 -6.57 18.47
C GLY A 186 -5.75 -5.61 17.30
N TYR A 187 -5.03 -6.04 16.26
CA TYR A 187 -4.62 -5.20 15.13
C TYR A 187 -5.18 -5.71 13.80
N LEU A 188 -5.58 -4.76 12.95
CA LEU A 188 -5.94 -5.00 11.55
C LEU A 188 -4.98 -4.21 10.67
N PHE A 189 -4.32 -4.90 9.75
CA PHE A 189 -3.40 -4.32 8.77
C PHE A 189 -4.10 -4.23 7.42
N VAL A 190 -4.14 -3.03 6.86
CA VAL A 190 -4.74 -2.70 5.56
C VAL A 190 -3.90 -1.60 4.91
N HIS A 191 -3.93 -1.49 3.59
CA HIS A 191 -3.11 -0.48 2.92
C HIS A 191 -3.54 0.96 3.26
N ALA A 192 -4.82 1.31 3.06
CA ALA A 192 -5.29 2.68 3.26
C ALA A 192 -6.11 2.88 4.54
N GLY A 193 -7.03 1.97 4.85
CA GLY A 193 -7.91 2.10 6.01
C GLY A 193 -9.19 1.30 5.87
N ILE A 194 -10.19 1.66 6.66
CA ILE A 194 -11.53 1.07 6.59
C ILE A 194 -12.60 2.16 6.60
N ARG A 195 -13.78 1.86 6.05
CA ARG A 195 -14.96 2.71 6.21
C ARG A 195 -15.48 2.61 7.65
N PRO A 196 -15.47 3.70 8.43
CA PRO A 196 -15.98 3.68 9.80
C PRO A 196 -17.46 3.33 9.87
N GLY A 197 -17.84 2.61 10.93
CA GLY A 197 -19.23 2.18 11.17
C GLY A 197 -19.70 0.99 10.33
N LEU A 198 -18.83 0.45 9.46
CA LEU A 198 -19.12 -0.75 8.68
C LEU A 198 -18.30 -1.94 9.21
N ALA A 199 -18.91 -3.12 9.27
CA ALA A 199 -18.23 -4.36 9.67
C ALA A 199 -17.00 -4.64 8.79
N LEU A 200 -15.97 -5.28 9.35
CA LEU A 200 -14.69 -5.52 8.66
C LEU A 200 -14.85 -6.43 7.44
N GLU A 201 -15.84 -7.30 7.44
CA GLU A 201 -16.21 -8.24 6.37
C GLU A 201 -16.95 -7.54 5.24
N ALA A 202 -17.60 -6.42 5.52
CA ALA A 202 -18.34 -5.62 4.56
C ALA A 202 -17.50 -4.52 3.89
N GLN A 203 -16.23 -4.38 4.29
CA GLN A 203 -15.29 -3.43 3.66
C GLN A 203 -15.03 -3.82 2.20
N THR A 204 -15.13 -2.85 1.30
CA THR A 204 -14.82 -3.09 -0.12
C THR A 204 -13.33 -2.92 -0.39
N SER A 205 -12.81 -3.51 -1.47
CA SER A 205 -11.42 -3.26 -1.89
C SER A 205 -11.13 -1.77 -2.13
N LEU A 206 -12.13 -1.00 -2.57
CA LEU A 206 -12.01 0.45 -2.71
C LEU A 206 -11.78 1.13 -1.36
N ASP A 207 -12.49 0.70 -0.31
CA ASP A 207 -12.26 1.23 1.04
C ASP A 207 -10.85 0.86 1.53
N LEU A 208 -10.48 -0.43 1.41
CA LEU A 208 -9.21 -0.95 1.93
C LEU A 208 -7.97 -0.35 1.26
N LEU A 209 -8.08 0.02 -0.03
CA LEU A 209 -6.95 0.47 -0.83
C LEU A 209 -6.92 1.99 -1.09
N TRP A 210 -8.04 2.72 -0.96
CA TRP A 210 -8.10 4.12 -1.41
C TRP A 210 -8.72 5.10 -0.41
N ILE A 211 -9.27 4.64 0.72
CA ILE A 211 -9.94 5.55 1.65
C ILE A 211 -8.95 6.55 2.26
N ARG A 212 -9.40 7.79 2.46
CA ARG A 212 -8.61 8.88 3.08
C ARG A 212 -9.42 9.58 4.17
N GLY A 213 -9.83 10.83 3.95
CA GLY A 213 -10.44 11.70 4.95
C GLY A 213 -11.54 11.04 5.80
N ARG A 214 -12.49 10.32 5.16
CA ARG A 214 -13.55 9.61 5.89
C ARG A 214 -13.03 8.68 7.00
N PHE A 215 -11.88 8.04 6.80
CA PHE A 215 -11.21 7.19 7.78
C PHE A 215 -10.25 8.01 8.67
N LEU A 216 -9.42 8.87 8.08
CA LEU A 216 -8.41 9.65 8.81
C LEU A 216 -9.01 10.66 9.81
N ASP A 217 -10.20 11.17 9.53
CA ASP A 217 -10.88 12.15 10.37
C ASP A 217 -11.78 11.48 11.42
N SER A 218 -11.99 10.17 11.33
CA SER A 218 -12.84 9.42 12.25
C SER A 218 -12.13 9.12 13.58
N THR A 219 -12.85 9.33 14.68
CA THR A 219 -12.47 8.93 16.04
C THR A 219 -13.18 7.66 16.51
N ALA A 220 -14.04 7.07 15.68
CA ALA A 220 -14.81 5.88 16.06
C ALA A 220 -13.90 4.69 16.39
N HIS A 221 -14.28 3.92 17.40
CA HIS A 221 -13.68 2.61 17.67
C HIS A 221 -14.07 1.62 16.58
N HIS A 222 -13.11 0.82 16.13
CA HIS A 222 -13.29 -0.10 15.01
C HIS A 222 -13.37 -1.57 15.44
N GLY A 223 -13.12 -1.86 16.72
CA GLY A 223 -12.78 -3.20 17.19
C GLY A 223 -11.26 -3.30 17.35
N PRO A 224 -10.52 -3.65 16.28
CA PRO A 224 -9.06 -3.57 16.27
C PRO A 224 -8.53 -2.14 16.06
N ILE A 225 -7.25 -1.94 16.35
CA ILE A 225 -6.50 -0.77 15.88
C ILE A 225 -6.10 -1.03 14.43
N VAL A 226 -6.43 -0.08 13.55
CA VAL A 226 -6.14 -0.19 12.11
C VAL A 226 -4.74 0.36 11.81
N VAL A 227 -3.81 -0.50 11.44
CA VAL A 227 -2.45 -0.13 10.98
C VAL A 227 -2.48 0.06 9.46
N HIS A 228 -2.04 1.21 8.98
CA HIS A 228 -2.15 1.57 7.58
C HIS A 228 -0.97 2.41 7.05
N GLY A 229 -0.85 2.38 5.72
CA GLY A 229 0.04 3.20 4.90
C GLY A 229 -0.75 4.25 4.11
N HIS A 230 -0.45 4.40 2.81
CA HIS A 230 -1.16 5.17 1.77
C HIS A 230 -1.18 6.71 1.92
N CYS A 231 -1.31 7.19 3.16
CA CYS A 231 -1.48 8.58 3.50
C CYS A 231 -0.20 9.12 4.14
N VAL A 232 0.69 9.63 3.31
CA VAL A 232 1.95 10.25 3.73
C VAL A 232 1.75 11.30 4.82
N SER A 233 2.41 11.10 5.96
CA SER A 233 2.54 12.08 7.04
C SER A 233 4.02 12.38 7.32
N ALA A 234 4.32 13.50 7.98
CA ALA A 234 5.72 13.87 8.30
C ALA A 234 6.35 12.96 9.37
N ALA A 235 5.51 12.36 10.22
CA ALA A 235 5.87 11.40 11.24
C ALA A 235 4.74 10.37 11.39
N PRO A 236 5.00 9.17 11.94
CA PRO A 236 3.95 8.18 12.19
C PRO A 236 2.82 8.75 13.05
N GLU A 237 1.57 8.52 12.65
CA GLU A 237 0.39 8.96 13.38
C GLU A 237 -0.12 7.85 14.29
N ILE A 238 0.09 7.96 15.60
CA ILE A 238 -0.42 7.00 16.58
C ILE A 238 -1.71 7.54 17.21
N ARG A 239 -2.84 6.90 16.93
CA ARG A 239 -4.16 7.24 17.49
C ARG A 239 -4.81 6.03 18.17
N PRO A 240 -5.83 6.23 19.02
CA PRO A 240 -6.49 5.12 19.73
C PRO A 240 -7.19 4.10 18.84
N ASN A 241 -7.59 4.49 17.62
CA ASN A 241 -8.31 3.66 16.67
C ASN A 241 -7.49 3.29 15.42
N ARG A 242 -6.34 3.94 15.18
CA ARG A 242 -5.49 3.67 14.01
C ARG A 242 -4.04 4.09 14.21
N ILE A 243 -3.16 3.49 13.43
CA ILE A 243 -1.75 3.82 13.36
C ILE A 243 -1.35 3.99 11.88
N GLY A 244 -0.95 5.21 11.49
CA GLY A 244 -0.46 5.51 10.15
C GLY A 244 1.06 5.54 10.10
N ILE A 245 1.69 4.75 9.23
CA ILE A 245 3.16 4.63 9.17
C ILE A 245 3.79 4.95 7.81
N ASP A 246 3.01 5.48 6.86
CA ASP A 246 3.57 6.02 5.62
C ASP A 246 4.24 7.38 5.88
N THR A 247 5.58 7.35 5.97
CA THR A 247 6.42 8.55 6.10
C THR A 247 7.00 9.03 4.76
N GLY A 248 6.48 8.51 3.64
CA GLY A 248 6.86 8.91 2.29
C GLY A 248 8.29 8.55 1.93
N ALA A 249 8.68 7.27 2.08
CA ALA A 249 10.05 6.78 1.88
C ALA A 249 10.73 7.32 0.61
N TRP A 250 10.04 7.25 -0.54
CA TRP A 250 10.51 7.72 -1.85
C TRP A 250 10.90 9.20 -1.92
N ARG A 251 10.36 10.04 -1.02
CA ARG A 251 10.60 11.48 -1.01
C ARG A 251 11.37 11.96 0.22
N THR A 252 11.33 11.24 1.33
CA THR A 252 11.98 11.64 2.59
C THR A 252 13.26 10.87 2.88
N GLY A 253 13.47 9.71 2.25
CA GLY A 253 14.52 8.77 2.66
C GLY A 253 14.20 8.03 3.97
N VAL A 254 12.98 8.17 4.48
CA VAL A 254 12.52 7.58 5.75
C VAL A 254 11.43 6.55 5.46
N LEU A 255 11.82 5.27 5.50
CA LEU A 255 10.93 4.14 5.54
C LEU A 255 10.71 3.75 7.01
N THR A 256 9.44 3.53 7.37
CA THR A 256 9.05 3.25 8.76
C THR A 256 8.58 1.81 8.91
N CYS A 257 9.07 1.17 9.98
CA CYS A 257 8.58 -0.09 10.51
C CYS A 257 7.94 0.15 11.89
N LEU A 258 6.72 -0.34 12.09
CA LEU A 258 6.09 -0.46 13.40
C LEU A 258 6.38 -1.84 13.98
N VAL A 259 6.97 -1.89 15.16
CA VAL A 259 7.25 -3.12 15.90
C VAL A 259 6.23 -3.26 17.03
N LEU A 260 5.54 -4.39 17.08
CA LEU A 260 4.51 -4.70 18.07
C LEU A 260 4.89 -5.99 18.81
N GLU A 261 4.97 -5.94 20.13
CA GLU A 261 5.20 -7.12 20.99
C GLU A 261 4.37 -6.98 22.27
N GLY A 262 3.46 -7.93 22.53
CA GLY A 262 2.44 -7.74 23.56
C GLY A 262 1.60 -6.50 23.28
N GLY A 263 1.49 -5.59 24.26
CA GLY A 263 0.86 -4.27 24.10
C GLY A 263 1.83 -3.14 23.72
N GLU A 264 3.13 -3.43 23.65
CA GLU A 264 4.18 -2.43 23.40
C GLU A 264 4.28 -2.10 21.92
N ARG A 265 4.72 -0.86 21.65
CA ARG A 265 4.88 -0.31 20.30
C ARG A 265 6.21 0.40 20.20
N GLU A 266 7.00 0.03 19.19
CA GLU A 266 8.28 0.66 18.88
C GLU A 266 8.32 1.00 17.39
N LEU A 267 9.14 1.96 17.01
CA LEU A 267 9.34 2.36 15.62
C LEU A 267 10.81 2.18 15.25
N LEU A 268 11.03 1.46 14.16
CA LEU A 268 12.32 1.34 13.49
C LEU A 268 12.21 2.10 12.17
N GLN A 269 13.04 3.13 11.99
CA GLN A 269 13.01 3.97 10.80
C GLN A 269 14.38 4.02 10.13
N THR A 270 14.41 4.08 8.81
CA THR A 270 15.62 4.51 8.11
C THR A 270 15.83 6.00 8.31
N THR A 271 17.09 6.43 8.35
CA THR A 271 17.46 7.84 8.38
C THR A 271 18.26 8.16 7.14
N ALA A 272 17.88 9.23 6.43
CA ALA A 272 18.61 9.66 5.26
C ALA A 272 20.06 10.03 5.60
N GLY A 273 21.02 9.44 4.89
CA GLY A 273 22.22 10.17 4.47
C GLY A 273 21.85 10.93 3.20
N ALA A 274 21.92 12.27 3.21
CA ALA A 274 21.67 13.27 2.15
C ALA A 274 20.58 12.98 1.08
N PRO A 275 19.66 13.93 0.78
CA PRO A 275 18.56 13.70 -0.17
C PRO A 275 19.05 13.37 -1.59
N ILE A 276 18.48 12.31 -2.19
CA ILE A 276 18.64 11.98 -3.61
C ILE A 276 18.01 13.11 -4.44
N PRO A 277 18.72 13.73 -5.41
CA PRO A 277 18.13 14.75 -6.27
C PRO A 277 16.97 14.18 -7.07
N ALA A 278 15.79 14.79 -6.94
CA ALA A 278 14.64 14.46 -7.77
C ALA A 278 14.98 14.70 -9.25
N LEU A 279 14.94 13.65 -10.07
CA LEU A 279 15.05 13.77 -11.52
C LEU A 279 13.79 14.48 -12.06
N HIS A 280 13.97 15.76 -12.40
CA HIS A 280 13.07 16.62 -13.18
C HIS A 280 11.59 16.62 -12.78
N ALA A 281 11.26 17.44 -11.77
CA ALA A 281 9.92 18.01 -11.64
C ALA A 281 9.68 18.98 -12.81
N GLY A 282 8.83 18.57 -13.76
CA GLY A 282 8.18 19.50 -14.69
C GLY A 282 7.42 20.55 -13.89
N SER A 283 7.73 21.81 -14.15
CA SER A 283 7.19 23.00 -13.51
C SER A 283 5.65 23.01 -13.44
N ASP A 284 5.11 23.08 -12.23
CA ASP A 284 3.74 23.56 -12.01
C ASP A 284 3.82 24.78 -11.09
N GLN A 285 3.87 25.97 -11.69
CA GLN A 285 3.74 27.22 -10.98
C GLN A 285 2.28 27.45 -10.65
N GLY A 286 2.02 27.64 -9.35
CA GLY A 286 0.68 27.68 -8.80
C GLY A 286 -0.17 28.85 -9.30
N THR A 287 -1.47 28.61 -9.30
CA THR A 287 -2.48 29.68 -9.21
C THR A 287 -3.60 29.28 -8.25
N LYS A 288 -3.53 29.92 -7.08
CA LYS A 288 -4.61 30.49 -6.25
C LYS A 288 -5.92 29.71 -6.07
N ALA A 289 -6.17 29.41 -4.80
CA ALA A 289 -7.44 29.09 -4.17
C ALA A 289 -8.66 29.77 -4.79
N ARG A 290 -9.68 28.96 -5.12
CA ARG A 290 -11.10 29.35 -5.09
C ARG A 290 -11.93 28.22 -4.50
N ALA A 291 -12.90 28.62 -3.70
CA ALA A 291 -13.74 27.79 -2.84
C ALA A 291 -14.62 26.78 -3.60
N ARG A 292 -15.03 25.73 -2.88
CA ARG A 292 -16.02 24.71 -3.29
C ARG A 292 -17.36 25.35 -3.73
N PRO A 293 -18.20 24.59 -4.45
CA PRO A 293 -19.25 23.87 -3.73
C PRO A 293 -19.39 22.39 -4.12
N GLU A 294 -20.04 21.67 -3.22
CA GLU A 294 -20.39 20.26 -3.22
C GLU A 294 -21.45 19.91 -4.28
N ALA A 295 -21.33 18.72 -4.89
CA ALA A 295 -22.44 17.86 -5.29
C ALA A 295 -21.89 16.52 -5.82
N TYR A 296 -21.98 15.47 -5.00
CA TYR A 296 -21.89 14.08 -5.47
C TYR A 296 -23.26 13.71 -6.03
N ALA A 297 -23.40 13.64 -7.36
CA ALA A 297 -24.56 13.02 -7.99
C ALA A 297 -24.32 11.51 -8.12
N GLN A 298 -25.18 10.69 -7.52
CA GLN A 298 -25.23 9.25 -7.75
C GLN A 298 -25.86 8.95 -9.12
N PRO A 299 -25.42 7.90 -9.84
CA PRO A 299 -26.09 7.47 -11.06
C PRO A 299 -27.43 6.78 -10.73
N ALA A 300 -28.48 7.18 -11.42
CA ALA A 300 -29.84 6.70 -11.27
C ALA A 300 -29.98 5.21 -11.62
N ALA A 301 -30.74 4.48 -10.79
CA ALA A 301 -31.15 3.11 -11.03
C ALA A 301 -32.15 3.03 -12.18
N THR A 302 -31.86 2.19 -13.18
CA THR A 302 -32.77 1.80 -14.24
C THR A 302 -33.87 0.88 -13.68
N GLN A 303 -35.11 1.37 -13.69
CA GLN A 303 -36.30 0.59 -13.37
C GLN A 303 -36.65 -0.35 -14.54
N VAL A 304 -36.87 -1.62 -14.21
CA VAL A 304 -37.47 -2.64 -15.09
C VAL A 304 -39.00 -2.45 -15.06
N PRO A 305 -39.72 -2.44 -16.20
CA PRO A 305 -41.16 -2.26 -16.18
C PRO A 305 -41.89 -3.58 -15.89
N GLU A 306 -42.78 -3.55 -14.90
CA GLU A 306 -43.74 -4.60 -14.58
C GLU A 306 -44.75 -4.80 -15.73
N LYS A 307 -44.95 -6.05 -16.15
CA LYS A 307 -46.02 -6.44 -17.08
C LYS A 307 -47.37 -6.44 -16.35
N LYS A 308 -48.27 -5.55 -16.76
CA LYS A 308 -49.71 -5.59 -16.42
C LYS A 308 -50.35 -6.85 -17.01
N ALA A 309 -50.96 -7.67 -16.15
CA ALA A 309 -51.87 -8.73 -16.54
C ALA A 309 -53.24 -8.14 -16.89
N THR A 310 -53.65 -8.24 -18.14
CA THR A 310 -55.03 -8.00 -18.59
C THR A 310 -55.82 -9.30 -18.49
N ARG A 311 -56.78 -9.33 -17.57
CA ARG A 311 -57.91 -10.27 -17.54
C ARG A 311 -58.85 -9.90 -18.69
N ASN A 312 -59.06 -10.81 -19.64
CA ASN A 312 -60.23 -10.79 -20.51
C ASN A 312 -61.05 -12.05 -20.23
N THR A 313 -62.27 -11.82 -19.79
CA THR A 313 -63.42 -12.72 -19.73
C THR A 313 -63.98 -12.93 -21.13
N ILE A 314 -64.23 -14.18 -21.52
CA ILE A 314 -65.15 -14.53 -22.61
C ILE A 314 -66.05 -15.68 -22.10
N GLU A 315 -67.31 -15.30 -21.99
CA GLU A 315 -68.63 -15.94 -22.05
C GLU A 315 -68.83 -17.47 -22.18
N GLU A 316 -69.95 -17.85 -21.53
CA GLU A 316 -70.79 -19.08 -21.46
C GLU A 316 -71.23 -19.66 -22.83
N GLU A 317 -71.04 -20.97 -23.06
CA GLU A 317 -72.05 -22.08 -23.13
C GLU A 317 -72.81 -22.25 -24.47
N PRO A 318 -73.37 -23.44 -24.80
CA PRO A 318 -73.50 -24.68 -24.00
C PRO A 318 -72.69 -25.90 -24.48
#